data_AF-A0A7S1S427-F1
#
_entry.id   AF-A0A7S1S427-F1
#
_cell.length_a   1.000
_cell.length_b   1.000
_cell.length_c   1.000
_cell.angle_alpha   90.00
_cell.angle_beta   90.00
_cell.angle_gamma   90.00
#
_symmetry.space_group_name_H-M   'P 1'
#
loop_
_entity.id
_entity.type
_entity.pdbx_description
1 polymer ?
#
loop_
_entity_poly.entity_id
_entity_poly.type
_entity_poly.pdbx_seq_one_letter_code
_entity_poly.pdbx_strand_id
1 'polypeptide(L)'
;GCPCVKEKTSCAGDSAGCKEEKCCTAEGQTCFEKDSGWAECMESCTPGVHDSDPPKYQTPWTCDVLGPLPAPSPPAEPLLERVDKLVLAWAGVSSAWAVSATICCLVAGRGGSR
;
A
#
# COMPACT_ATOMS: atom_id res chain seq x y z
N GLY A 1 13.54 -15.28 14.71
CA GLY A 1 12.39 -14.37 14.70
C GLY A 1 12.89 -12.95 14.62
N CYS A 2 12.17 -12.06 13.95
CA CYS A 2 12.44 -10.62 14.02
C CYS A 2 11.12 -9.90 14.24
N PRO A 3 10.91 -9.32 15.43
CA PRO A 3 9.95 -8.23 15.56
C PRO A 3 10.62 -7.04 16.24
N CYS A 4 10.72 -5.94 15.51
CA CYS A 4 10.65 -4.60 16.10
C CYS A 4 10.12 -3.60 15.08
N VAL A 5 9.02 -3.96 14.40
CA VAL A 5 8.10 -2.92 13.94
C VAL A 5 7.55 -2.33 15.23
N LYS A 6 8.05 -1.15 15.62
CA LYS A 6 7.39 -0.36 16.65
C LYS A 6 6.04 0.01 16.08
N GLU A 7 4.99 -0.73 16.44
CA GLU A 7 3.62 -0.23 16.33
C GLU A 7 3.55 0.98 17.26
N LYS A 8 3.71 2.17 16.69
CA LYS A 8 3.33 3.39 17.40
C LYS A 8 1.83 3.40 17.46
N THR A 9 1.30 3.46 18.68
CA THR A 9 -0.13 3.40 18.99
C THR A 9 -0.96 4.49 18.29
N SER A 10 -0.31 5.52 17.75
CA SER A 10 -0.87 6.36 16.68
C SER A 10 0.30 7.03 15.95
N CYS A 11 0.33 6.97 14.63
CA CYS A 11 1.17 7.86 13.85
C CYS A 11 0.48 9.22 13.73
N ALA A 12 1.25 10.25 13.40
CA ALA A 12 0.68 11.57 13.15
C ALA A 12 -0.25 11.52 11.92
N GLY A 13 -1.34 12.27 11.99
CA GLY A 13 -2.23 12.51 10.86
C GLY A 13 -1.56 13.27 9.73
N ASP A 14 -2.26 13.42 8.61
CA ASP A 14 -1.86 14.31 7.51
C ASP A 14 -1.58 15.72 8.01
N SER A 15 -0.41 16.27 7.64
CA SER A 15 0.04 17.61 8.05
C SER A 15 0.00 17.85 9.58
N ALA A 16 -0.03 16.78 10.39
CA ALA A 16 0.03 16.89 11.83
C ALA A 16 1.48 16.91 12.30
N GLY A 17 1.69 17.52 13.46
CA GLY A 17 2.97 17.47 14.15
C GLY A 17 3.35 16.02 14.42
N CYS A 18 4.52 15.61 13.93
CA CYS A 18 5.01 14.24 14.01
C CYS A 18 6.30 14.13 14.82
N LYS A 19 6.67 15.17 15.56
CA LYS A 19 7.96 15.22 16.27
C LYS A 19 8.10 14.15 17.35
N GLU A 20 7.00 13.82 18.03
CA GLU A 20 6.94 12.81 19.09
C GLU A 20 6.75 11.42 18.48
N GLU A 21 5.81 11.30 17.54
CA GLU A 21 5.40 10.08 16.86
C GLU A 21 6.37 9.67 15.77
N LYS A 22 7.23 10.53 15.26
CA LYS A 22 8.22 10.26 14.19
C LYS A 22 7.73 9.27 13.12
N CYS A 23 6.48 9.37 12.72
CA CYS A 23 5.82 8.52 11.74
C CYS A 23 4.51 9.18 11.30
N CYS A 24 4.12 8.87 10.07
CA CYS A 24 2.94 9.43 9.42
C CYS A 24 1.95 8.30 9.12
N THR A 25 0.66 8.61 9.24
CA THR A 25 -0.43 7.68 8.93
C THR A 25 -0.67 7.55 7.43
N ALA A 26 -0.47 8.62 6.68
CA ALA A 26 -0.64 8.61 5.23
C ALA A 26 0.58 8.01 4.52
N GLU A 27 0.30 7.21 3.50
CA GLU A 27 1.32 6.65 2.62
C GLU A 27 2.01 7.76 1.82
N GLY A 28 3.30 7.57 1.50
CA GLY A 28 4.10 8.56 0.76
C GLY A 28 4.57 9.77 1.59
N GLN A 29 4.06 9.96 2.81
CA GLN A 29 4.52 11.03 3.70
C GLN A 29 5.70 10.60 4.57
N THR A 30 6.59 11.56 4.81
CA THR A 30 7.74 11.43 5.68
C THR A 30 7.64 12.49 6.78
N CYS A 31 8.01 12.11 8.00
CA CYS A 31 8.11 13.07 9.09
C CYS A 31 9.41 13.87 8.94
N PHE A 32 9.29 15.11 8.46
CA PHE A 32 10.39 16.02 8.27
C PHE A 32 10.48 17.01 9.42
N GLU A 33 11.69 17.18 9.95
CA GLU A 33 11.96 18.21 10.95
C GLU A 33 11.99 19.58 10.29
N LYS A 34 11.25 20.52 10.89
CA LYS A 34 11.40 21.93 10.60
C LYS A 34 12.57 22.47 11.42
N ASP A 35 12.41 22.43 12.72
CA ASP A 35 13.41 22.87 13.68
C ASP A 35 13.30 22.04 14.95
N SER A 36 14.17 22.31 15.93
CA SER A 36 14.17 21.60 17.21
C SER A 36 12.84 21.63 17.98
N GLY A 37 11.89 22.48 17.58
CA GLY A 37 10.55 22.66 18.11
C GLY A 37 9.46 21.91 17.35
N TRP A 38 9.57 21.74 16.02
CA TRP A 38 8.49 21.24 15.16
C TRP A 38 8.97 20.24 14.10
N ALA A 39 8.14 19.25 13.82
CA ALA A 39 8.29 18.34 12.69
C ALA A 39 6.91 18.00 12.16
N GLU A 40 6.76 17.84 10.86
CA GLU A 40 5.48 17.63 10.19
C GLU A 40 5.54 16.52 9.16
N CYS A 41 4.41 15.84 8.98
CA CYS A 41 4.22 14.86 7.92
C CYS A 41 4.02 15.58 6.58
N MET A 42 4.94 15.37 5.64
CA MET A 42 4.90 15.94 4.30
C MET A 42 5.41 14.93 3.26
N GLU A 43 4.95 15.05 2.02
CA GLU A 43 5.46 14.24 0.90
C GLU A 43 6.87 14.67 0.47
N SER A 44 7.16 15.97 0.60
CA SER A 44 8.45 16.56 0.25
C SER A 44 8.79 17.72 1.19
N CYS A 45 10.08 17.93 1.40
CA CYS A 45 10.60 19.03 2.22
C CYS A 45 11.78 19.68 1.52
N THR A 46 11.81 21.02 1.51
CA THR A 46 12.91 21.82 0.97
C THR A 46 13.59 22.56 2.12
N PRO A 47 14.90 22.41 2.36
CA PRO A 47 15.57 23.13 3.43
C PRO A 47 15.49 24.66 3.25
N GLY A 48 15.35 25.39 4.36
CA GLY A 48 15.28 26.85 4.37
C GLY A 48 13.96 27.41 4.93
N VAL A 49 13.79 28.73 4.84
CA VAL A 49 12.60 29.40 5.37
C VAL A 49 11.47 29.29 4.34
N HIS A 50 10.30 28.84 4.79
CA HIS A 50 9.12 28.73 3.93
C HIS A 50 8.21 29.93 4.17
N ASP A 51 7.85 30.65 3.11
CA ASP A 51 6.92 31.79 3.20
C ASP A 51 5.49 31.37 3.59
N SER A 52 5.17 30.08 3.40
CA SER A 52 3.90 29.46 3.82
C SER A 52 3.73 29.42 5.34
N ASP A 53 4.82 29.52 6.10
CA ASP A 53 4.76 29.56 7.56
C ASP A 53 4.24 30.93 8.04
N PRO A 54 3.46 30.97 9.14
CA PRO A 54 3.09 32.23 9.77
C PRO A 54 4.33 33.09 10.07
N PRO A 55 4.27 34.43 9.92
CA PRO A 55 5.46 35.29 10.05
C PRO A 55 6.25 35.12 11.36
N LYS A 56 5.56 34.76 12.45
CA LYS A 56 6.18 34.48 13.77
C LYS A 56 6.92 33.15 13.87
N TYR A 57 6.74 32.25 12.90
CA TYR A 57 7.28 30.89 12.87
C TYR A 57 8.05 30.62 11.57
N GLN A 58 8.51 31.65 10.86
CA GLN A 58 9.38 31.51 9.68
C GLN A 58 10.81 31.14 10.10
N THR A 59 10.96 30.00 10.78
CA THR A 59 12.23 29.36 11.10
C THR A 59 12.67 28.47 9.93
N PRO A 60 13.98 28.31 9.72
CA PRO A 60 14.48 27.48 8.63
C PRO A 60 14.15 26.02 8.89
N TRP A 61 13.55 25.36 7.90
CA TRP A 61 13.36 23.91 7.87
C TRP A 61 14.71 23.21 7.67
N THR A 62 15.04 22.28 8.55
CA THR A 62 16.20 21.38 8.40
C THR A 62 15.90 20.26 7.39
N CYS A 63 14.64 19.86 7.29
CA CYS A 63 14.17 18.72 6.52
C CYS A 63 14.83 17.39 6.91
N ASP A 64 15.27 17.26 8.16
CA ASP A 64 15.80 16.01 8.68
C ASP A 64 14.68 14.98 8.80
N VAL A 65 14.93 13.76 8.30
CA VAL A 65 13.95 12.68 8.37
C VAL A 65 13.98 12.06 9.76
N LEU A 66 12.90 12.27 10.53
CA LEU A 66 12.79 11.73 11.90
C LEU A 66 12.19 10.32 11.93
N GLY A 67 11.40 9.98 10.92
CA GLY A 67 10.62 8.74 10.86
C GLY A 67 11.16 7.66 9.92
N PRO A 68 10.47 6.51 9.84
CA PRO A 68 10.75 5.54 8.79
C PRO A 68 10.58 6.22 7.44
N LEU A 69 11.45 5.86 6.49
CA LEU A 69 11.24 6.24 5.10
C LEU A 69 9.86 5.73 4.67
N PRO A 70 9.11 6.53 3.89
CA PRO A 70 7.80 6.13 3.41
C PRO A 70 7.97 4.80 2.68
N ALA A 71 7.04 3.87 2.93
CA ALA A 71 6.95 2.70 2.07
C ALA A 71 6.86 3.22 0.62
N PRO A 72 7.59 2.62 -0.33
CA PRO A 72 7.44 3.01 -1.73
C PRO A 72 5.94 2.89 -2.03
N SER A 73 5.32 4.01 -2.40
CA SER A 73 3.93 4.02 -2.82
C SER A 73 3.79 2.88 -3.84
N PRO A 74 2.87 1.92 -3.68
CA PRO A 74 2.61 0.97 -4.75
C PRO A 74 2.41 1.80 -6.01
N PRO A 75 3.15 1.53 -7.10
CA PRO A 75 3.04 2.33 -8.32
C PRO A 75 1.55 2.42 -8.62
N ALA A 76 1.00 3.64 -8.63
CA ALA A 76 -0.43 3.88 -8.70
C ALA A 76 -1.03 2.89 -9.69
N GLU A 77 -1.60 1.80 -9.18
CA GLU A 77 -2.02 0.71 -10.06
C GLU A 77 -3.04 1.38 -10.97
N PRO A 78 -2.84 1.40 -12.30
CA PRO A 78 -3.83 1.99 -13.16
C PRO A 78 -5.14 1.28 -12.84
N LEU A 79 -6.17 2.07 -12.52
CA LEU A 79 -7.51 1.60 -12.12
C LEU A 79 -8.11 0.57 -13.10
N LEU A 80 -7.48 0.42 -14.27
CA LEU A 80 -7.73 -0.57 -15.30
C LEU A 80 -7.42 -2.02 -14.88
N GLU A 81 -6.37 -2.32 -14.10
CA GLU A 81 -6.00 -3.73 -13.81
C GLU A 81 -6.99 -4.44 -12.86
N ARG A 82 -7.85 -3.69 -12.16
CA ARG A 82 -8.96 -4.25 -11.38
C ARG A 82 -10.13 -4.66 -12.29
N VAL A 83 -10.27 -4.05 -13.47
CA VAL A 83 -11.34 -4.35 -14.44
C VAL A 83 -11.04 -5.63 -15.22
N ASP A 84 -9.79 -5.91 -15.56
CA ASP A 84 -9.40 -7.11 -16.34
C ASP A 84 -9.73 -8.43 -15.62
N LYS A 85 -9.53 -8.49 -14.29
CA LYS A 85 -9.85 -9.68 -13.49
C LYS A 85 -11.36 -9.89 -13.32
N LEU A 86 -12.14 -8.80 -13.31
CA LEU A 86 -13.60 -8.87 -13.28
C LEU A 86 -14.16 -9.32 -14.63
N VAL A 87 -13.64 -8.81 -15.76
CA VAL A 87 -14.08 -9.19 -17.12
C VAL A 87 -13.84 -10.67 -17.43
N LEU A 88 -12.73 -11.25 -16.96
CA LEU A 88 -12.44 -12.68 -17.13
C LEU A 88 -13.32 -13.59 -16.26
N ALA A 89 -13.90 -13.09 -15.17
CA ALA A 89 -14.71 -13.88 -14.25
C ALA A 89 -16.16 -14.09 -14.73
N TRP A 90 -16.74 -13.18 -15.54
CA TRP A 90 -18.13 -13.32 -16.03
C TRP A 90 -18.26 -13.78 -17.49
N ALA A 91 -17.18 -13.77 -18.28
CA ALA A 91 -17.18 -14.27 -19.66
C ALA A 91 -16.80 -15.78 -19.79
N GLY A 92 -16.48 -16.47 -18.68
CA GLY A 92 -15.75 -17.74 -18.74
C GLY A 92 -16.41 -19.03 -18.25
N VAL A 93 -17.53 -19.02 -17.51
CA VAL A 93 -18.16 -20.28 -17.05
C VAL A 93 -19.68 -20.23 -17.07
N SER A 94 -20.23 -20.02 -18.26
CA SER A 94 -21.49 -20.68 -18.59
C SER A 94 -21.21 -22.17 -18.85
N SER A 95 -21.98 -23.03 -18.17
CA SER A 95 -22.19 -24.47 -18.46
C SER A 95 -21.01 -25.45 -18.32
N ALA A 96 -20.80 -25.98 -17.10
CA ALA A 96 -20.24 -27.32 -16.91
C ALA A 96 -20.71 -28.02 -15.60
N TRP A 97 -21.99 -27.86 -15.24
CA TRP A 97 -22.62 -28.56 -14.12
C TRP A 97 -23.83 -29.37 -14.62
N ALA A 98 -23.67 -30.14 -15.70
CA ALA A 98 -24.71 -31.05 -16.15
C ALA A 98 -24.16 -32.07 -17.16
N VAL A 99 -23.46 -33.11 -16.69
CA VAL A 99 -23.59 -34.45 -17.29
C VAL A 99 -23.42 -35.49 -16.18
N SER A 100 -24.54 -35.85 -15.56
CA SER A 100 -24.68 -36.97 -14.65
C SER A 100 -24.27 -38.31 -15.29
N ALA A 101 -23.37 -39.02 -14.62
CA ALA A 101 -23.47 -40.45 -14.32
C ALA A 101 -24.02 -41.45 -15.39
N THR A 102 -23.55 -41.44 -16.65
CA THR A 102 -23.83 -42.57 -17.58
C THR A 102 -22.63 -43.05 -18.41
N ILE A 103 -21.48 -42.34 -18.42
CA ILE A 103 -20.29 -42.80 -19.16
C ILE A 103 -19.39 -43.65 -18.24
N CYS A 104 -19.92 -44.76 -17.74
CA CYS A 104 -19.14 -45.79 -17.04
C CYS A 104 -19.05 -47.11 -17.85
N CYS A 105 -19.48 -47.14 -19.11
CA CYS A 105 -19.62 -48.40 -19.86
C CYS A 105 -18.94 -48.50 -21.24
N LEU A 106 -18.10 -47.56 -21.70
CA LEU A 106 -17.59 -47.59 -23.08
C LEU A 106 -16.09 -47.83 -23.29
N VAL A 107 -15.28 -48.03 -22.23
CA VAL A 107 -13.83 -48.35 -22.40
C VAL A 107 -13.45 -49.60 -21.61
N ALA A 108 -13.95 -50.76 -22.03
CA ALA A 108 -13.29 -52.05 -21.75
C ALA A 108 -13.91 -53.16 -22.62
N GLY A 109 -13.81 -53.03 -23.94
CA GLY A 109 -14.16 -54.08 -24.89
C GLY A 109 -13.04 -54.32 -25.89
N ARG A 110 -12.18 -55.30 -25.58
CA ARG A 110 -11.46 -56.25 -26.48
C ARG A 110 -10.00 -56.48 -26.04
N GLY A 111 -9.68 -57.73 -25.71
CA GLY A 111 -8.30 -58.22 -25.77
C GLY A 111 -7.97 -59.30 -24.75
N GLY A 112 -8.50 -60.51 -24.92
CA GLY A 112 -7.93 -61.70 -24.27
C GLY A 112 -6.80 -62.30 -25.09
N SER A 113 -5.86 -63.00 -24.44
CA SER A 113 -5.37 -64.34 -24.86
C SER A 113 -4.14 -64.80 -24.05
N ARG A 114 -4.31 -66.01 -23.50
CA ARG A 114 -3.33 -67.02 -23.03
C ARG A 114 -2.58 -66.77 -21.73
#